data_AF-A0A920MH47-F1
#
_entry.id   AF-A0A920MH47-F1
#
_cell.length_a   1.000
_cell.length_b   1.000
_cell.length_c   1.000
_cell.angle_alpha   90.00
_cell.angle_beta   90.00
_cell.angle_gamma   90.00
#
_symmetry.space_group_name_H-M   'P 1'
#
loop_
_entity.id
_entity.type
_entity.pdbx_description
1 polymer ?
#
loop_
_entity_poly.entity_id
_entity_poly.type
_entity_poly.pdbx_seq_one_letter_code
_entity_poly.pdbx_strand_id
1 'polypeptide(L)'
;MLESAYPNLISQKDLSKPEVIVVLSNDSWFGQSLAPYQHLQISQTRALEFNKYILRAANTGISAVIDNHGNFKKTVELNQRGHLNEIFRVKTGKTPYSRFGDYPILVLIFAIMISALYLVKKMKDDYNPNELGERQFNLSGKRKDF
;
A
#
# COMPACT_ATOMS: atom_id res chain seq x y z
N MET A 1 -8.63 -12.74 10.89
CA MET A 1 -8.94 -12.37 9.47
C MET A 1 -8.65 -10.90 9.19
N LEU A 2 -9.06 -9.99 10.07
CA LEU A 2 -8.84 -8.55 9.92
C LEU A 2 -7.47 -8.10 10.44
N GLU A 3 -6.83 -8.89 11.32
CA GLU A 3 -5.53 -8.50 11.90
C GLU A 3 -4.41 -8.46 10.85
N SER A 4 -4.44 -9.33 9.83
CA SER A 4 -3.47 -9.30 8.73
C SER A 4 -3.56 -8.05 7.87
N ALA A 5 -4.68 -7.33 7.91
CA ALA A 5 -4.84 -6.04 7.23
C ALA A 5 -4.12 -4.91 7.96
N TYR A 6 -3.78 -5.05 9.25
CA TYR A 6 -3.11 -4.03 10.04
C TYR A 6 -1.62 -4.37 10.22
N PRO A 7 -0.70 -3.73 9.47
CA PRO A 7 0.73 -4.03 9.56
C PRO A 7 1.28 -3.77 10.97
N ASN A 8 0.72 -2.78 11.66
CA ASN A 8 1.13 -2.38 13.00
C ASN A 8 0.84 -3.43 14.07
N LEU A 9 -0.05 -4.40 13.83
CA LEU A 9 -0.28 -5.53 14.73
C LEU A 9 0.76 -6.64 14.55
N ILE A 10 1.32 -6.78 13.35
CA ILE A 10 2.39 -7.73 13.02
C ILE A 10 3.75 -7.17 13.48
N SER A 11 3.94 -5.85 13.35
CA SER A 11 5.20 -5.15 13.62
C SER A 11 5.57 -5.01 15.12
N GLN A 12 4.66 -5.32 16.04
CA GLN A 12 4.92 -5.20 17.50
C GLN A 12 5.78 -6.32 18.08
N LYS A 13 6.01 -7.42 17.36
CA LYS A 13 6.93 -8.49 17.77
C LYS A 13 8.34 -8.24 17.25
N ASP A 14 9.32 -8.78 17.96
CA ASP A 14 10.74 -8.61 17.63
C ASP A 14 11.11 -9.27 16.29
N LEU A 15 10.97 -8.51 15.20
CA LEU A 15 11.21 -8.93 13.81
C LEU A 15 12.66 -9.41 13.54
N SER A 16 13.57 -9.24 14.51
CA SER A 16 14.95 -9.75 14.44
C SER A 16 15.03 -11.27 14.60
N LYS A 17 14.02 -11.90 15.21
CA LYS A 17 14.00 -13.34 15.39
C LYS A 17 13.55 -14.07 14.10
N PRO A 18 14.08 -15.28 13.86
CA PRO A 18 13.54 -16.15 12.83
C PRO A 18 12.12 -16.53 13.24
N GLU A 19 11.13 -16.02 12.51
CA GLU A 19 9.71 -16.26 12.76
C GLU A 19 8.96 -16.57 11.46
N VAL A 20 7.81 -17.22 11.60
CA VAL A 20 6.82 -17.43 10.54
C VAL A 20 5.52 -16.75 10.97
N ILE A 21 4.81 -16.15 10.02
CA ILE A 21 3.52 -15.53 10.29
C ILE A 21 2.43 -16.56 10.00
N VAL A 22 1.59 -16.83 11.00
CA VAL A 22 0.45 -17.74 10.84
C VAL A 22 -0.83 -16.92 10.85
N VAL A 23 -1.64 -17.08 9.81
CA VAL A 23 -2.93 -16.40 9.65
C VAL A 23 -4.03 -17.45 9.72
N LEU A 24 -4.77 -17.46 10.82
CA LEU A 24 -5.97 -18.27 10.97
C LEU A 24 -7.19 -17.41 10.59
N SER A 25 -8.01 -17.92 9.68
CA SER A 25 -9.18 -17.20 9.17
C SER A 25 -10.39 -18.11 8.99
N ASN A 26 -11.58 -17.52 9.09
CA ASN A 26 -12.81 -18.15 8.64
C ASN A 26 -13.44 -17.20 7.64
N ASP A 27 -13.42 -17.55 6.35
CA ASP A 27 -13.92 -16.68 5.29
C ASP A 27 -15.38 -17.03 4.89
N SER A 28 -16.08 -17.86 5.69
CA SER A 28 -17.41 -18.42 5.35
C SER A 28 -18.48 -17.36 5.11
N TRP A 29 -18.39 -16.25 5.85
CA TRP A 29 -19.28 -15.10 5.75
C TRP A 29 -19.21 -14.32 4.43
N PHE A 30 -18.18 -14.52 3.58
CA PHE A 30 -18.01 -13.79 2.32
C PHE A 30 -18.57 -14.52 1.09
N GLY A 31 -19.05 -15.76 1.24
CA GLY A 31 -19.64 -16.54 0.14
C GLY A 31 -18.71 -16.68 -1.07
N GLN A 32 -19.26 -16.59 -2.29
CA GLN A 32 -18.52 -16.62 -3.56
C GLN A 32 -18.04 -15.23 -4.04
N SER A 33 -17.91 -14.26 -3.14
CA SER A 33 -17.42 -12.93 -3.52
C SER A 33 -15.91 -12.93 -3.80
N LEU A 34 -15.40 -11.81 -4.34
CA LEU A 34 -13.97 -11.58 -4.55
C LEU A 34 -13.18 -11.33 -3.25
N ALA A 35 -13.87 -11.16 -2.11
CA ALA A 35 -13.21 -10.80 -0.85
C ALA A 35 -12.14 -11.81 -0.40
N PRO A 36 -12.33 -13.15 -0.45
CA PRO A 36 -11.28 -14.10 -0.04
C PRO A 36 -9.98 -13.95 -0.84
N TYR A 37 -10.09 -13.59 -2.13
CA TYR A 37 -8.92 -13.32 -2.98
C TYR A 37 -8.21 -12.02 -2.57
N GLN A 38 -8.96 -10.98 -2.21
CA GLN A 38 -8.37 -9.73 -1.69
C GLN A 38 -7.67 -9.96 -0.35
N HIS A 39 -8.27 -10.74 0.56
CA HIS A 39 -7.64 -11.12 1.82
C HIS A 39 -6.37 -11.97 1.61
N LEU A 40 -6.36 -12.83 0.59
CA LEU A 40 -5.18 -13.58 0.19
C LEU A 40 -4.08 -12.65 -0.33
N GLN A 41 -4.40 -11.68 -1.19
CA GLN A 41 -3.45 -10.68 -1.68
C GLN A 41 -2.88 -9.82 -0.56
N ILE A 42 -3.70 -9.42 0.43
CA ILE A 42 -3.17 -8.72 1.61
C ILE A 42 -2.14 -9.59 2.33
N SER A 43 -2.44 -10.89 2.51
CA SER A 43 -1.50 -11.83 3.12
C SER A 43 -0.20 -11.95 2.28
N GLN A 44 -0.30 -11.88 0.96
CA GLN A 44 0.84 -11.86 0.04
C GLN A 44 1.74 -10.64 0.28
N THR A 45 1.15 -9.45 0.35
CA THR A 45 1.89 -8.20 0.59
C THR A 45 2.58 -8.20 1.94
N ARG A 46 1.93 -8.74 3.00
CA ARG A 46 2.56 -8.86 4.32
C ARG A 46 3.80 -9.76 4.30
N ALA A 47 3.82 -10.82 3.48
CA ALA A 47 4.99 -11.69 3.37
C ALA A 47 6.22 -10.94 2.85
N LEU A 48 6.00 -10.10 1.82
CA LEU A 48 7.00 -9.21 1.23
C LEU A 48 7.47 -8.14 2.21
N GLU A 49 6.52 -7.44 2.83
CA GLU A 49 6.79 -6.35 3.76
C GLU A 49 7.62 -6.79 4.96
N PHE A 50 7.37 -7.98 5.52
CA PHE A 50 8.09 -8.45 6.69
C PHE A 50 9.26 -9.38 6.36
N ASN A 51 9.44 -9.74 5.08
CA ASN A 51 10.40 -10.76 4.63
C ASN A 51 10.23 -12.08 5.42
N LYS A 52 8.98 -12.52 5.57
CA LYS A 52 8.60 -13.72 6.31
C LYS A 52 7.71 -14.61 5.46
N TYR A 53 7.80 -15.91 5.70
CA TYR A 53 6.81 -16.85 5.19
C TYR A 53 5.47 -16.62 5.91
N ILE A 54 4.38 -16.74 5.16
CA ILE A 54 3.02 -16.72 5.70
C ILE A 54 2.35 -18.07 5.47
N LEU A 55 1.83 -18.65 6.56
CA LEU A 55 0.98 -19.83 6.55
C LEU A 55 -0.46 -19.37 6.81
N ARG A 56 -1.28 -19.36 5.77
CA ARG A 56 -2.71 -19.03 5.88
C ARG A 56 -3.52 -20.31 5.92
N ALA A 57 -4.26 -20.52 7.00
CA ALA A 57 -5.24 -21.59 7.12
C ALA A 57 -6.63 -20.96 7.24
N ALA A 58 -7.46 -21.19 6.22
CA ALA A 58 -8.83 -20.71 6.15
C ALA A 58 -9.81 -21.89 6.05
N ASN A 59 -10.90 -21.87 6.81
CA ASN A 59 -11.85 -22.99 6.86
C ASN A 59 -12.58 -23.22 5.51
N THR A 60 -13.26 -22.19 5.01
CA THR A 60 -13.95 -22.17 3.70
C THR A 60 -13.27 -21.23 2.70
N GLY A 61 -12.32 -20.45 3.19
CA GLY A 61 -11.50 -19.52 2.43
C GLY A 61 -10.32 -20.19 1.72
N ILE A 62 -9.50 -19.39 1.05
CA ILE A 62 -8.27 -19.88 0.41
C ILE A 62 -7.21 -20.09 1.50
N SER A 63 -6.74 -21.33 1.63
CA SER A 63 -5.57 -21.66 2.43
C SER A 63 -4.31 -21.62 1.55
N ALA A 64 -3.21 -21.09 2.05
CA ALA A 64 -2.01 -20.90 1.25
C ALA A 64 -0.72 -20.90 2.07
N VAL A 65 0.35 -21.38 1.44
CA VAL A 65 1.74 -21.16 1.88
C VAL A 65 2.33 -20.09 0.97
N ILE A 66 2.73 -18.96 1.55
CA ILE A 66 3.31 -17.82 0.85
C ILE A 66 4.76 -17.67 1.28
N ASP A 67 5.69 -17.61 0.33
CA ASP A 67 7.09 -17.35 0.64
C ASP A 67 7.37 -15.87 0.95
N ASN A 68 8.58 -15.60 1.43
CA ASN A 68 9.02 -14.25 1.80
C ASN A 68 9.12 -13.25 0.63
N HIS A 69 8.98 -13.71 -0.61
CA HIS A 69 8.90 -12.86 -1.81
C HIS A 69 7.44 -12.71 -2.27
N GLY A 70 6.47 -13.16 -1.47
CA GLY A 70 5.05 -13.09 -1.83
C GLY A 70 4.64 -14.13 -2.87
N ASN A 71 5.43 -15.16 -3.17
CA ASN A 71 4.98 -16.18 -4.12
C ASN A 71 4.12 -17.23 -3.40
N PHE A 72 3.04 -17.65 -4.04
CA PHE A 72 2.24 -18.78 -3.59
C PHE A 72 3.00 -20.08 -3.87
N LYS A 73 3.43 -20.78 -2.82
CA LYS A 73 4.08 -22.10 -2.94
C LYS A 73 3.06 -23.20 -3.11
N LYS A 74 2.01 -23.18 -2.31
CA LYS A 74 0.87 -24.10 -2.39
C LYS A 74 -0.41 -23.39 -1.96
N THR A 75 -1.53 -23.80 -2.53
CA THR A 75 -2.86 -23.26 -2.24
C THR A 75 -3.89 -24.38 -2.18
N VAL A 76 -4.90 -24.21 -1.34
CA VAL A 76 -6.17 -24.93 -1.41
C VAL A 76 -7.23 -23.89 -1.76
N GLU A 77 -7.94 -24.14 -2.85
CA GLU A 77 -8.93 -23.19 -3.38
C GLU A 77 -10.15 -23.06 -2.48
N LEU A 78 -10.96 -22.06 -2.77
CA LEU A 78 -12.18 -21.75 -2.02
C LEU A 78 -13.13 -22.95 -1.97
N ASN A 79 -13.71 -23.22 -0.80
CA ASN A 79 -14.65 -24.32 -0.55
C ASN A 79 -14.12 -25.73 -0.90
N GLN A 80 -12.81 -25.91 -1.01
CA GLN A 80 -12.21 -27.23 -1.20
C GLN A 80 -11.63 -27.78 0.09
N ARG A 81 -11.84 -29.07 0.35
CA ARG A 81 -11.20 -29.77 1.47
C ARG A 81 -9.81 -30.21 1.04
N GLY A 82 -8.78 -29.74 1.73
CA GLY A 82 -7.40 -30.09 1.43
C GLY A 82 -6.48 -29.91 2.62
N HIS A 83 -5.21 -30.26 2.43
CA HIS A 83 -4.15 -30.00 3.39
C HIS A 83 -2.91 -29.51 2.64
N LEU A 84 -2.09 -28.69 3.30
CA LEU A 84 -0.87 -28.15 2.74
C LEU A 84 0.32 -28.60 3.57
N ASN A 85 1.24 -29.33 2.95
CA ASN A 85 2.51 -29.73 3.55
C ASN A 85 3.64 -29.06 2.78
N GLU A 86 4.45 -28.23 3.44
CA GLU A 86 5.58 -27.56 2.82
C GLU A 86 6.75 -27.41 3.79
N ILE A 87 7.97 -27.65 3.31
CA ILE A 87 9.20 -27.40 4.07
C ILE A 87 9.65 -25.98 3.76
N PHE A 88 9.71 -25.13 4.77
CA PHE A 88 10.18 -23.75 4.62
C PHE A 88 11.35 -23.47 5.55
N ARG A 89 12.16 -22.47 5.17
CA ARG A 89 13.26 -21.98 6.00
C ARG A 89 12.87 -20.65 6.58
N VAL A 90 13.01 -20.55 7.89
CA VAL A 90 12.73 -19.32 8.60
C VAL A 90 13.83 -18.30 8.28
N LYS A 91 13.42 -17.06 7.96
CA LYS A 91 14.35 -15.99 7.58
C LYS A 91 14.49 -14.96 8.70
N THR A 92 15.73 -14.52 8.89
CA THR A 92 16.11 -13.38 9.72
C THR A 92 16.39 -12.18 8.83
N GLY A 93 16.09 -10.99 9.32
CA GLY A 93 16.34 -9.74 8.59
C GLY A 93 15.10 -8.85 8.54
N LYS A 94 15.34 -7.54 8.47
CA LYS A 94 14.30 -6.51 8.42
C LYS A 94 14.31 -5.85 7.04
N THR A 95 13.15 -5.68 6.43
CA THR A 95 12.99 -4.88 5.21
C THR A 95 13.01 -3.38 5.55
N PRO A 96 13.18 -2.49 4.55
CA PRO A 96 12.98 -1.05 4.76
C PRO A 96 11.60 -0.73 5.33
N TYR A 97 10.55 -1.40 4.86
CA TYR A 97 9.18 -1.22 5.37
C TYR A 97 9.06 -1.64 6.83
N SER A 98 9.63 -2.78 7.21
CA SER A 98 9.68 -3.23 8.61
C SER A 98 10.43 -2.27 9.54
N ARG A 99 11.39 -1.49 9.01
CA ARG A 99 12.18 -0.54 9.79
C ARG A 99 11.52 0.85 9.91
N PHE A 100 10.96 1.35 8.81
CA PHE A 100 10.46 2.72 8.71
C PHE A 100 8.93 2.80 8.62
N GLY A 101 8.22 1.68 8.53
CA GLY A 101 6.78 1.64 8.34
C GLY A 101 6.33 2.55 7.21
N ASP A 102 5.27 3.31 7.49
CA ASP A 102 4.66 4.23 6.52
C ASP A 102 5.31 5.63 6.50
N TYR A 103 6.29 5.91 7.37
CA TYR A 103 6.90 7.25 7.51
C TYR A 103 7.47 7.82 6.19
N PRO A 104 8.23 7.07 5.36
CA PRO A 104 8.79 7.60 4.12
C PRO A 104 7.71 8.09 3.15
N ILE A 105 6.59 7.35 3.08
CA ILE A 105 5.45 7.70 2.22
C ILE A 105 4.75 8.95 2.76
N LEU A 106 4.55 9.03 4.08
CA LEU A 106 3.95 10.21 4.70
C LEU A 106 4.79 11.47 4.43
N VAL A 107 6.11 11.40 4.58
CA VAL A 107 7.03 12.50 4.27
C VAL A 107 6.90 12.92 2.80
N LEU A 108 6.83 11.96 1.87
CA LEU A 108 6.66 12.25 0.45
C LEU A 108 5.31 12.94 0.17
N ILE A 109 4.22 12.47 0.77
CA ILE A 109 2.88 13.09 0.63
C ILE A 109 2.91 14.53 1.12
N PHE A 110 3.47 14.79 2.30
CA PHE A 110 3.60 16.15 2.82
C PHE A 110 4.46 17.04 1.92
N ALA A 111 5.57 16.51 1.38
CA ALA A 111 6.42 17.25 0.46
C ALA A 111 5.68 17.63 -0.84
N ILE A 112 4.94 16.69 -1.43
CA ILE A 112 4.10 16.95 -2.61
C ILE A 112 3.04 18.02 -2.29
N MET A 113 2.36 17.89 -1.16
CA MET A 113 1.31 18.84 -0.76
C MET A 113 1.86 20.26 -0.55
N ILE A 114 3.01 20.41 0.11
CA ILE A 114 3.68 21.70 0.30
C ILE A 114 4.12 22.26 -1.06
N SER A 115 4.68 21.43 -1.94
CA SER A 115 5.10 21.87 -3.27
C SER A 115 3.92 22.37 -4.11
N ALA A 116 2.77 21.68 -4.04
CA ALA A 116 1.56 22.08 -4.73
C ALA A 116 1.02 23.41 -4.19
N LEU A 117 0.99 23.59 -2.86
CA LEU A 117 0.59 24.85 -2.23
C LEU A 117 1.51 26.01 -2.63
N TYR A 118 2.82 25.77 -2.70
CA TYR A 118 3.79 26.76 -3.15
C TYR A 118 3.57 27.16 -4.61
N LEU A 119 3.32 26.19 -5.50
CA LEU A 119 3.02 26.46 -6.92
C LEU A 119 1.72 27.25 -7.08
N VAL A 120 0.66 26.89 -6.35
CA VAL A 120 -0.61 27.63 -6.38
C VAL A 120 -0.44 29.06 -5.88
N LYS A 121 0.33 29.27 -4.80
CA LYS A 121 0.64 30.61 -4.30
C LYS A 121 1.41 31.41 -5.34
N LYS A 122 2.46 30.83 -5.93
CA LYS A 122 3.24 31.47 -6.99
C LYS A 122 2.39 31.88 -8.18
N MET A 123 1.50 31.00 -8.66
CA MET A 123 0.57 31.33 -9.75
C MET A 123 -0.38 32.48 -9.41
N LYS A 124 -0.78 32.60 -8.14
CA LYS A 124 -1.62 33.71 -7.67
C LYS A 124 -0.84 35.02 -7.51
N ASP A 125 0.42 34.94 -7.08
CA ASP A 125 1.31 36.10 -6.95
C ASP A 125 1.76 36.62 -8.34
N ASP A 126 1.98 35.71 -9.30
CA ASP A 126 2.28 36.04 -10.71
C ASP A 126 1.04 36.59 -11.46
N TYR A 127 -0.17 36.40 -10.92
CA TYR A 127 -1.42 36.95 -11.45
C TYR A 127 -1.62 38.39 -10.94
N ASN A 128 -1.04 39.37 -11.65
CA ASN A 128 -1.30 40.79 -11.44
C ASN A 128 -2.45 41.28 -12.35
N PRO A 129 -3.68 41.49 -11.84
CA PRO A 129 -4.81 41.95 -12.66
C PRO A 129 -4.60 43.35 -13.25
N ASN A 130 -3.69 44.16 -12.68
CA ASN A 130 -3.45 45.53 -13.12
C ASN A 130 -2.56 45.58 -14.39
N GLU A 131 -1.64 44.63 -14.57
CA GLU A 131 -0.77 44.55 -15.75
C GLU A 131 -1.50 44.09 -17.02
N LEU A 132 -2.49 43.21 -16.87
CA LEU A 132 -3.34 42.77 -17.98
C LEU A 132 -4.22 43.92 -18.49
N GLY A 133 -4.75 44.75 -17.57
CA GLY A 133 -5.52 45.95 -17.90
C GLY A 133 -4.68 47.01 -18.63
N GLU A 134 -3.47 47.30 -18.14
CA GLU A 134 -2.58 48.27 -18.79
C GLU A 134 -2.09 47.83 -20.17
N ARG A 135 -1.81 46.54 -20.37
CA ARG A 135 -1.44 46.00 -21.69
C ARG A 135 -2.60 46.11 -22.69
N GLN A 136 -3.84 45.83 -22.28
CA GLN A 136 -5.02 45.99 -23.14
C GLN A 136 -5.33 47.46 -23.44
N PHE A 137 -5.16 48.34 -22.45
CA PHE A 137 -5.37 49.78 -22.62
C PHE A 137 -4.34 50.41 -23.58
N ASN A 138 -3.06 50.04 -23.46
CA ASN A 138 -1.98 50.55 -24.32
C ASN A 138 -2.07 50.01 -25.77
N LEU A 139 -2.55 48.78 -25.96
CA LEU A 139 -2.84 48.20 -27.29
C LEU A 139 -4.07 48.84 -27.96
N SER A 140 -5.05 49.30 -27.17
CA SER A 140 -6.23 50.03 -27.66
C SER A 140 -5.91 51.49 -28.02
N GLY A 141 -5.04 52.15 -27.24
CA GLY A 141 -4.59 53.52 -27.50
C GLY A 141 -3.80 53.68 -28.82
N LYS A 142 -3.05 52.66 -29.23
CA LYS A 142 -2.24 52.68 -30.47
C LYS A 142 -3.03 52.52 -31.78
N ARG A 143 -4.35 52.29 -31.75
CA ARG A 143 -5.19 52.11 -32.96
C ARG A 143 -5.89 53.38 -33.46
N LYS A 144 -5.69 54.55 -32.83
CA LYS A 144 -6.41 55.80 -33.18
C LYS A 144 -5.62 56.80 -34.03
N ASP A 145 -4.42 56.46 -34.46
CA ASP A 145 -3.50 57.42 -35.12
C ASP A 145 -3.28 57.15 -36.64
N PHE A 146 -4.24 56.53 -37.33
CA PHE A 146 -4.24 56.35 -38.79
C PHE A 146 -5.50 56.93 -39.44
#